data_AF-A0A4V2MWQ2-F1
#
_entry.id   AF-A0A4V2MWQ2-F1
#
_cell.length_a   1.000
_cell.length_b   1.000
_cell.length_c   1.000
_cell.angle_alpha   90.00
_cell.angle_beta   90.00
_cell.angle_gamma   90.00
#
_symmetry.space_group_name_H-M   'P 1'
#
loop_
_entity.id
_entity.type
_entity.pdbx_description
1 polymer ?
#
loop_
_entity_poly.entity_id
_entity_poly.type
_entity_poly.pdbx_seq_one_letter_code
_entity_poly.pdbx_strand_id
1 'polypeptide(L)'
;MSATPIEHVKPEPTNKPGQPYKLKQNIPVGISSLQLRGPINPSFYDCDVTASLRVLPLTPAIKLGNLKGNLQDGVTTNGGFAWMKGSVTLFRKEDKLWIRANFVLRKSTHTFEFGIMPLSKSEEAARSNEMEETAPSQTPEEAALNKKSEEKVTA
;
A
#
# COMPACT_ATOMS: atom_id res chain seq x y z
N MET A 1 -15.48 -32.82 6.11
CA MET A 1 -14.34 -32.30 5.32
C MET A 1 -14.02 -30.91 5.86
N SER A 2 -12.90 -30.75 6.55
CA SER A 2 -12.58 -29.50 7.27
C SER A 2 -11.84 -28.55 6.33
N ALA A 3 -12.43 -27.38 6.06
CA ALA A 3 -11.82 -26.35 5.25
C ALA A 3 -10.65 -25.70 6.02
N THR A 4 -9.45 -25.79 5.47
CA THR A 4 -8.27 -25.09 6.00
C THR A 4 -8.43 -23.59 5.73
N PRO A 5 -8.42 -22.71 6.75
CA PRO A 5 -8.49 -21.28 6.51
C PRO A 5 -7.20 -20.82 5.83
N ILE A 6 -7.35 -20.14 4.68
CA ILE A 6 -6.24 -19.52 3.95
C ILE A 6 -5.76 -18.32 4.79
N GLU A 7 -4.61 -18.50 5.42
CA GLU A 7 -3.91 -17.45 6.17
C GLU A 7 -3.61 -16.28 5.21
N HIS A 8 -4.34 -15.18 5.39
CA HIS A 8 -4.08 -13.93 4.68
C HIS A 8 -2.71 -13.40 5.16
N VAL A 9 -1.67 -13.63 4.36
CA VAL A 9 -0.36 -13.00 4.58
C VAL A 9 -0.52 -11.49 4.37
N LYS A 10 -0.80 -10.78 5.46
CA LYS A 10 -0.79 -9.32 5.54
C LYS A 10 0.64 -8.85 5.21
N PRO A 11 0.86 -8.02 4.17
CA PRO A 11 2.17 -7.45 3.93
C PRO A 11 2.48 -6.49 5.09
N GLU A 12 3.32 -6.93 6.02
CA GLU A 12 3.83 -6.11 7.11
C GLU A 12 4.74 -5.02 6.52
N PRO A 13 4.42 -3.72 6.65
CA PRO A 13 5.38 -2.68 6.34
C PRO A 13 6.37 -2.62 7.51
N THR A 14 7.42 -3.45 7.47
CA THR A 14 8.55 -3.41 8.40
C THR A 14 9.41 -2.17 8.14
N ASN A 15 8.86 -0.96 8.28
CA ASN A 15 9.63 0.28 8.25
C ASN A 15 9.59 0.93 9.63
N LYS A 16 10.72 0.84 10.34
CA LYS A 16 10.93 1.55 11.60
C LYS A 16 10.79 3.06 11.35
N PRO A 17 10.14 3.82 12.24
CA PRO A 17 10.02 5.27 12.08
C PRO A 17 11.41 5.90 11.91
N GLY A 18 11.57 6.71 10.87
CA GLY A 18 12.84 7.38 10.53
C GLY A 18 13.77 6.61 9.58
N GLN A 19 13.46 5.36 9.20
CA GLN A 19 14.22 4.68 8.15
C GLN A 19 13.69 5.04 6.75
N PRO A 20 14.58 5.18 5.75
CA PRO A 20 14.17 5.36 4.37
C PRO A 20 13.53 4.08 3.84
N TYR A 21 12.30 4.20 3.36
CA TYR A 21 11.59 3.16 2.64
C TYR A 21 12.23 2.94 1.27
N LYS A 22 12.70 1.72 0.98
CA LYS A 22 13.25 1.40 -0.34
C LYS A 22 12.12 1.07 -1.31
N LEU A 23 11.73 2.04 -2.14
CA LEU A 23 10.76 1.84 -3.21
C LEU A 23 11.32 0.87 -4.25
N LYS A 24 10.63 -0.25 -4.45
CA LYS A 24 10.96 -1.27 -5.44
C LYS A 24 9.69 -1.71 -6.18
N GLN A 25 9.16 -0.86 -7.05
CA GLN A 25 7.93 -1.15 -7.80
C GLN A 25 8.19 -1.27 -9.30
N ASN A 26 7.44 -2.17 -9.96
CA ASN A 26 7.41 -2.32 -11.41
C ASN A 26 5.96 -2.13 -11.84
N ILE A 27 5.68 -1.09 -12.63
CA ILE A 27 4.35 -0.74 -13.09
C ILE A 27 4.27 -1.12 -14.57
N PRO A 28 3.39 -2.07 -14.97
CA PRO A 28 3.19 -2.38 -16.38
C PRO A 28 2.50 -1.19 -17.07
N VAL A 29 3.05 -0.76 -18.21
CA VAL A 29 2.56 0.33 -19.05
C VAL A 29 2.49 -0.18 -20.49
N GLY A 30 1.39 -0.86 -20.82
CA GLY A 30 1.22 -1.54 -22.10
C GLY A 30 2.28 -2.64 -22.30
N ILE A 31 3.03 -2.57 -23.41
CA ILE A 31 4.14 -3.49 -23.69
C ILE A 31 5.39 -3.24 -22.82
N SER A 32 5.45 -2.08 -22.16
CA SER A 32 6.59 -1.64 -21.36
C SER A 32 6.34 -1.82 -19.86
N SER A 33 7.40 -1.73 -19.05
CA SER A 33 7.35 -1.71 -17.59
C SER A 33 8.17 -0.55 -17.05
N LEU A 34 7.51 0.34 -16.31
CA LEU A 34 8.13 1.43 -15.57
C LEU A 34 8.64 0.90 -14.22
N GLN A 35 9.95 0.94 -14.04
CA GLN A 35 10.64 0.51 -12.84
C GLN A 35 11.02 1.73 -12.01
N LEU A 36 10.55 1.74 -10.76
CA LEU A 36 10.89 2.73 -9.76
C LEU A 36 11.77 2.07 -8.71
N ARG A 37 12.95 2.65 -8.48
CA ARG A 37 13.96 2.12 -7.58
C ARG A 37 14.61 3.25 -6.80
N GLY A 38 14.50 3.25 -5.48
CA GLY A 38 15.27 4.16 -4.64
C GLY A 38 14.67 4.41 -3.26
N PRO A 39 15.41 5.04 -2.35
CA PRO A 39 14.89 5.40 -1.04
C PRO A 39 13.86 6.54 -1.10
N ILE A 40 12.89 6.45 -0.21
CA ILE A 40 11.90 7.49 0.11
C ILE A 40 11.90 7.66 1.61
N ASN A 41 12.08 8.88 2.08
CA ASN A 41 12.02 9.21 3.50
C ASN A 41 10.65 9.82 3.83
N PRO A 42 9.70 9.03 4.38
CA PRO A 42 8.38 9.55 4.70
C PRO A 42 8.40 10.59 5.82
N SER A 43 9.44 10.61 6.68
CA SER A 43 9.57 11.58 7.77
C SER A 43 9.92 12.98 7.29
N PHE A 44 10.76 13.08 6.25
CA PHE A 44 11.19 14.36 5.67
C PHE A 44 10.53 14.68 4.34
N TYR A 45 9.69 13.77 3.84
CA TYR A 45 9.10 13.82 2.50
C TYR A 45 10.15 13.92 1.39
N ASP A 46 11.39 13.51 1.65
CA ASP A 46 12.46 13.51 0.67
C ASP A 46 12.44 12.19 -0.11
N CYS A 47 12.70 12.25 -1.41
CA CYS A 47 12.85 11.07 -2.24
C CYS A 47 14.11 11.16 -3.10
N ASP A 48 14.73 10.00 -3.35
CA ASP A 48 15.78 9.81 -4.35
C ASP A 48 15.47 8.52 -5.10
N VAL A 49 14.58 8.60 -6.09
CA VAL A 49 14.07 7.45 -6.85
C VAL A 49 14.55 7.52 -8.30
N THR A 50 15.20 6.46 -8.76
CA THR A 50 15.52 6.30 -10.18
C THR A 50 14.30 5.73 -10.91
N ALA A 51 13.85 6.42 -11.97
CA ALA A 51 12.86 5.92 -12.91
C ALA A 51 13.55 5.33 -14.13
N SER A 52 13.21 4.09 -14.47
CA SER A 52 13.70 3.40 -15.65
C SER A 52 12.57 2.73 -16.40
N LEU A 53 12.58 2.77 -17.72
CA LEU A 53 11.58 2.13 -18.57
C LEU A 53 12.18 0.93 -19.26
N ARG A 54 11.58 -0.25 -19.09
CA ARG A 54 11.90 -1.44 -19.87
C ARG A 54 10.81 -1.66 -20.91
N VAL A 55 11.14 -1.53 -22.18
CA VAL A 55 10.15 -1.63 -23.27
C VAL A 55 9.83 -3.07 -23.65
N LEU A 56 10.81 -3.97 -23.58
CA LEU A 56 10.65 -5.38 -23.87
C LEU A 56 11.33 -6.20 -22.77
N PRO A 57 10.84 -7.42 -22.47
CA PRO A 57 11.44 -8.27 -21.43
C PRO A 57 12.92 -8.57 -21.66
N LEU A 58 13.37 -8.56 -22.92
CA LEU A 58 14.75 -8.83 -23.33
C LEU A 58 15.60 -7.57 -23.57
N THR A 59 15.04 -6.36 -23.46
CA THR A 59 15.81 -5.12 -23.65
C THR A 59 16.33 -4.57 -22.32
N PRO A 60 17.52 -3.94 -22.34
CA PRO A 60 18.02 -3.23 -21.17
C PRO A 60 17.03 -2.13 -20.76
N ALA A 61 16.90 -1.92 -19.45
CA ALA A 61 16.06 -0.84 -18.95
C ALA A 61 16.70 0.50 -19.30
N ILE A 62 15.91 1.39 -19.90
CA ILE A 62 16.31 2.73 -20.29
C ILE A 62 16.08 3.64 -19.08
N LYS A 63 17.14 4.23 -18.54
CA LYS A 63 17.00 5.22 -17.47
C LYS A 63 16.28 6.45 -18.02
N LEU A 64 15.11 6.78 -17.45
CA LEU A 64 14.38 7.99 -17.77
C LEU A 64 14.98 9.18 -17.02
N GLY A 65 15.35 8.96 -15.76
CA GLY A 65 15.98 9.98 -14.93
C GLY A 65 15.90 9.66 -13.45
N ASN A 66 16.38 10.59 -12.63
CA ASN A 66 16.28 10.53 -11.18
C ASN A 66 15.23 11.53 -10.71
N LEU A 67 14.34 11.08 -9.83
CA LEU A 67 13.38 11.87 -9.09
C LEU A 67 14.00 12.12 -7.72
N LYS A 68 14.69 13.25 -7.60
CA LYS A 68 15.30 13.67 -6.35
C LYS A 68 14.71 14.98 -5.87
N GLY A 69 14.21 15.02 -4.64
CA GLY A 69 13.68 16.22 -4.00
C GLY A 69 12.49 15.96 -3.08
N ASN A 70 11.79 17.04 -2.75
CA ASN A 70 10.66 17.01 -1.82
C ASN A 70 9.35 16.56 -2.51
N LEU A 71 8.74 15.52 -1.96
CA LEU A 71 7.46 14.96 -2.43
C LEU A 71 6.26 15.88 -2.21
N GLN A 72 6.36 16.89 -1.34
CA GLN A 72 5.31 17.89 -1.15
C GLN A 72 5.17 18.81 -2.35
N ASP A 73 6.30 19.22 -2.95
CA ASP A 73 6.32 20.07 -4.14
C ASP A 73 6.02 19.28 -5.42
N GLY A 74 6.20 17.96 -5.36
CA GLY A 74 6.10 17.07 -6.50
C GLY A 74 7.41 17.09 -7.30
N VAL A 75 8.01 15.92 -7.45
CA VAL A 75 9.29 15.77 -8.15
C VAL A 75 9.02 15.19 -9.53
N THR A 76 9.45 15.90 -10.57
CA THR A 76 9.28 15.46 -11.97
C THR A 76 10.62 15.16 -12.60
N THR A 77 10.71 14.05 -13.31
CA THR A 77 11.84 13.71 -14.18
C THR A 77 11.33 13.50 -15.59
N ASN A 78 12.12 13.93 -16.57
CA ASN A 78 11.80 13.80 -17.98
C ASN A 78 12.81 12.87 -18.62
N GLY A 79 12.32 11.89 -19.37
CA GLY A 79 13.14 10.92 -20.05
C GLY A 79 12.55 10.61 -21.41
N GLY A 80 13.40 10.34 -22.39
CA GLY A 80 12.93 9.98 -23.71
C GLY A 80 13.98 9.20 -24.47
N PHE A 81 13.50 8.32 -25.33
CA PHE A 81 14.29 7.67 -26.37
C PHE A 81 13.81 8.16 -27.74
N ALA A 82 14.55 7.84 -28.80
CA ALA A 82 14.33 8.35 -30.16
C ALA A 82 12.86 8.30 -30.66
N TRP A 83 12.05 7.39 -30.14
CA TRP A 83 10.67 7.14 -30.56
C TRP A 83 9.61 7.33 -29.45
N MET A 84 10.03 7.73 -28.24
CA MET A 84 9.14 7.89 -27.08
C MET A 84 9.68 8.97 -26.15
N LYS A 85 8.87 10.00 -25.85
CA LYS A 85 9.20 10.98 -24.80
C LYS A 85 8.25 10.78 -23.64
N GLY A 86 8.70 11.03 -22.42
CA GLY A 86 7.81 10.99 -21.27
C GLY A 86 8.32 11.77 -20.08
N SER A 87 7.39 12.02 -19.17
CA SER A 87 7.66 12.56 -17.85
C SER A 87 7.09 11.62 -16.80
N VAL A 88 7.80 11.52 -15.69
CA VAL A 88 7.33 10.82 -14.50
C VAL A 88 7.36 11.82 -13.37
N THR A 89 6.26 11.95 -12.65
CA THR A 89 6.11 12.84 -11.51
C THR A 89 5.73 12.00 -10.29
N LEU A 90 6.50 12.11 -9.21
CA LEU A 90 6.14 11.58 -7.90
C LEU A 90 5.65 12.73 -7.03
N PHE A 91 4.50 12.56 -6.40
CA PHE A 91 3.91 13.58 -5.53
C PHE A 91 3.11 12.95 -4.40
N ARG A 92 2.96 13.66 -3.30
CA ARG A 92 2.07 13.27 -2.20
C ARG A 92 0.65 13.78 -2.47
N LYS A 93 -0.33 12.91 -2.26
CA LYS A 93 -1.76 13.26 -2.27
C LYS A 93 -2.51 12.36 -1.29
N GLU A 94 -3.30 12.96 -0.39
CA GLU A 94 -4.14 12.25 0.57
C GLU A 94 -3.37 11.20 1.41
N ASP A 95 -2.23 11.60 1.97
CA ASP A 95 -1.34 10.70 2.74
C ASP A 95 -0.89 9.44 2.00
N LYS A 96 -0.94 9.47 0.67
CA LYS A 96 -0.42 8.43 -0.20
C LYS A 96 0.62 9.03 -1.14
N LEU A 97 1.59 8.20 -1.49
CA LEU A 97 2.52 8.48 -2.57
C LEU A 97 1.83 8.15 -3.89
N TRP A 98 1.79 9.12 -4.78
CA TRP A 98 1.24 8.98 -6.11
C TRP A 98 2.33 9.14 -7.14
N ILE A 99 2.16 8.42 -8.25
CA ILE A 99 2.95 8.60 -9.45
C ILE A 99 2.04 8.96 -10.61
N ARG A 100 2.44 9.97 -11.36
CA ARG A 100 1.87 10.31 -12.66
C ARG A 100 2.93 10.12 -13.72
N ALA A 101 2.65 9.31 -14.73
CA ALA A 101 3.53 9.12 -15.87
C ALA A 101 2.82 9.58 -17.13
N ASN A 102 3.44 10.48 -17.88
CA ASN A 102 2.96 10.95 -19.18
C ASN A 102 3.93 10.46 -20.23
N PHE A 103 3.45 9.66 -21.17
CA PHE A 103 4.26 9.15 -22.27
C PHE A 103 3.65 9.54 -23.61
N VAL A 104 4.49 10.01 -24.52
CA VAL A 104 4.14 10.34 -25.90
C VAL A 104 4.69 9.24 -26.80
N LEU A 105 3.81 8.41 -27.35
CA LEU A 105 4.15 7.39 -28.37
C LEU A 105 3.44 7.74 -29.66
N ARG A 106 4.17 7.78 -30.78
CA ARG A 106 3.59 7.95 -32.14
C ARG A 106 2.56 9.09 -32.23
N LYS A 107 2.83 10.23 -31.56
CA LYS A 107 1.97 11.43 -31.47
C LYS A 107 0.74 11.34 -30.57
N SER A 108 0.53 10.22 -29.87
CA SER A 108 -0.51 10.08 -28.84
C SER A 108 0.11 10.22 -27.44
N THR A 109 -0.51 11.03 -26.59
CA THR A 109 -0.15 11.18 -25.19
C THR A 109 -0.96 10.20 -24.35
N HIS A 110 -0.27 9.37 -23.58
CA HIS A 110 -0.84 8.43 -22.63
C HIS A 110 -0.46 8.89 -21.23
N THR A 111 -1.46 9.21 -20.42
CA THR A 111 -1.29 9.59 -19.02
C THR A 111 -1.76 8.45 -18.13
N PHE A 112 -0.91 8.09 -17.18
CA PHE A 112 -1.19 7.08 -16.18
C PHE A 112 -0.97 7.68 -14.80
N GLU A 113 -1.90 7.43 -13.88
CA GLU A 113 -1.80 7.89 -12.50
C GLU A 113 -2.12 6.72 -11.57
N PHE A 114 -1.22 6.43 -10.63
CA PHE A 114 -1.36 5.31 -9.71
C PHE A 114 -0.91 5.70 -8.29
N GLY A 115 -1.63 5.19 -7.28
CA GLY A 115 -1.19 5.23 -5.90
C GLY A 115 -0.18 4.11 -5.63
N ILE A 116 1.00 4.45 -5.12
CA ILE A 116 2.10 3.52 -4.85
C ILE A 116 1.95 2.90 -3.47
N MET A 117 1.87 3.74 -2.45
CA MET A 117 1.86 3.32 -1.04
C MET A 117 1.25 4.41 -0.16
N PRO A 118 0.64 4.04 0.98
CA PRO A 118 0.37 4.99 2.05
C PRO A 118 1.69 5.53 2.63
N LEU A 119 1.72 6.83 2.90
CA LEU A 119 2.78 7.56 3.60
C LEU A 119 2.44 7.76 5.09
N SER A 120 1.28 7.25 5.54
CA SER A 120 0.80 7.36 6.92
C SER A 120 1.91 7.00 7.91
N LYS A 121 2.09 7.85 8.93
CA LYS A 121 2.81 7.47 10.14
C LYS A 121 2.19 6.18 10.67
N SER A 122 3.01 5.21 11.02
CA SER A 122 2.63 3.89 11.53
C SER A 122 1.83 3.88 12.84
N GLU A 123 1.11 4.94 13.21
CA GLU A 123 0.28 5.01 14.42
C GLU A 123 -1.19 4.68 14.19
N GLU A 124 -1.74 4.86 12.99
CA GLU A 124 -3.19 4.64 12.77
C GLU A 124 -3.55 3.22 12.29
N ALA A 125 -2.55 2.38 11.99
CA ALA A 125 -2.80 0.96 11.72
C ALA A 125 -2.86 0.10 13.01
N ALA A 126 -2.55 0.68 14.18
CA ALA A 126 -2.58 0.01 15.48
C ALA A 126 -3.86 0.27 16.27
N ARG A 127 -4.70 1.24 15.88
CA ARG A 127 -5.87 1.66 16.67
C ARG A 127 -7.21 1.03 16.29
N SER A 128 -7.23 0.10 15.33
CA SER A 128 -8.47 -0.63 14.97
C SER A 128 -8.54 -2.06 15.54
N ASN A 129 -7.60 -2.47 16.40
CA ASN A 129 -7.58 -3.81 16.99
C ASN A 129 -7.91 -3.87 18.49
N GLU A 130 -8.39 -2.78 19.09
CA GLU A 130 -8.89 -2.76 20.47
C GLU A 130 -10.32 -2.23 20.53
N MET A 131 -11.29 -2.89 19.90
CA MET A 131 -12.72 -2.62 20.16
C MET A 131 -13.67 -3.72 19.69
N GLU A 132 -13.31 -4.99 19.89
CA GLU A 132 -14.26 -6.12 19.96
C GLU A 132 -13.47 -7.23 20.65
N GLU A 133 -13.62 -7.49 21.95
CA GLU A 133 -14.62 -8.43 22.45
C GLU A 133 -14.57 -8.38 23.99
N THR A 134 -15.35 -7.48 24.61
CA THR A 134 -15.73 -7.66 26.03
C THR A 134 -16.97 -8.54 26.07
N ALA A 135 -16.77 -9.85 26.09
CA ALA A 135 -17.78 -10.80 26.54
C ALA A 135 -17.33 -11.37 27.90
N PRO A 136 -18.02 -11.06 29.01
CA PRO A 136 -17.70 -11.68 30.28
C PRO A 136 -18.06 -13.17 30.24
N SER A 137 -17.03 -13.98 30.44
CA SER A 137 -17.09 -15.38 30.82
C SER A 137 -18.01 -15.58 32.02
N GLN A 138 -19.06 -16.39 31.87
CA GLN A 138 -19.78 -16.98 33.00
C GLN A 138 -19.99 -18.48 32.74
N THR A 139 -19.19 -19.29 33.42
CA THR A 139 -19.56 -20.63 33.88
C THR A 139 -18.98 -20.76 35.28
N PRO A 140 -19.82 -21.06 36.27
CA PRO A 140 -19.72 -22.35 36.97
C PRO A 140 -21.11 -23.03 36.99
N GLU A 141 -21.23 -24.31 36.66
CA GLU A 141 -21.11 -25.43 37.60
C GLU A 141 -21.98 -25.23 38.85
N GLU A 142 -23.20 -25.79 38.86
CA GLU A 142 -23.77 -26.36 40.09
C GLU A 142 -24.80 -27.45 39.77
N ALA A 143 -24.59 -28.59 40.42
CA ALA A 143 -25.41 -29.79 40.37
C ALA A 143 -26.59 -29.71 41.36
N ALA A 144 -27.44 -30.74 41.30
CA ALA A 144 -28.42 -31.14 42.33
C ALA A 144 -29.70 -30.30 42.38
N LEU A 145 -30.87 -30.77 42.83
CA LEU A 145 -31.48 -32.07 43.09
C LEU A 145 -32.85 -31.67 43.69
N ASN A 146 -33.91 -32.38 43.31
CA ASN A 146 -35.13 -32.59 44.10
C ASN A 146 -36.16 -31.46 44.35
N LYS A 147 -37.41 -31.92 44.17
CA LYS A 147 -38.63 -31.66 44.97
C LYS A 147 -39.21 -30.24 44.85
N LYS A 148 -40.51 -29.98 44.93
CA LYS A 148 -41.79 -30.70 45.10
C LYS A 148 -42.78 -29.54 45.33
N SER A 149 -44.08 -29.78 45.13
CA SER A 149 -45.24 -28.98 45.63
C SER A 149 -45.59 -27.76 44.77
N GLU A 150 -46.78 -27.73 44.14
CA GLU A 150 -48.06 -27.20 44.68
C GLU A 150 -47.92 -25.69 44.93
N GLU A 151 -48.70 -24.79 44.32
CA GLU A 151 -50.14 -24.67 44.49
C GLU A 151 -50.72 -23.71 43.43
N LYS A 152 -51.90 -24.05 42.92
CA LYS A 152 -52.67 -23.28 41.95
C LYS A 152 -53.69 -22.43 42.73
N VAL A 153 -53.40 -21.16 42.98
CA VAL A 153 -54.40 -20.20 43.45
C VAL A 153 -55.20 -19.71 42.25
N THR A 154 -56.47 -20.12 42.19
CA THR A 154 -57.48 -19.49 41.34
C THR A 154 -58.33 -18.62 42.25
N ALA A 155 -58.61 -17.39 41.81
CA ALA A 155 -59.58 -16.50 42.44
C ALA A 155 -61.02 -17.04 42.32
#